data_AF-A0A9P4J4A4-F1
#
_entry.id   AF-A0A9P4J4A4-F1
#
_cell.length_a   1.000
_cell.length_b   1.000
_cell.length_c   1.000
_cell.angle_alpha   90.00
_cell.angle_beta   90.00
_cell.angle_gamma   90.00
#
_symmetry.space_group_name_H-M   'P 1'
#
loop_
_entity.id
_entity.type
_entity.pdbx_description
1 polymer ?
#
loop_
_entity_poly.entity_id
_entity_poly.type
_entity_poly.pdbx_seq_one_letter_code
_entity_poly.pdbx_strand_id
1 'polypeptide(L)'
;MLVLFIRHAETVDNVAGVYAGVTDSELTNHGVQQTRYLATWLTENRPAVQKIFASPLQRTRRTANAILKAQKGRPDDDEILVKSPLLIEQDFGSYENTSFYKLPPDPQKTRRAAHAERHKDDPGFKDVESAESMAQRCDQFLDGLLLPTIFTLRSNDRPMVIVVSHGILLSHLWRRFLLRLPKKSITIAPEVTAARSRIVLEHPGGWSNTGILEVKLALPALDTQALPATTPDHGVDTQDRGSMAAALSTQPTSSSDTGSVINADEDSFFQRSIPVEAAVQTATKPPDLSKSHIGLQGSTVTLLTVNGQEHLKGLKRARGGIGSAKYDEGQKSLDSFFKRAKK
;
A
#
# COMPACT_ATOMS: atom_id res chain seq x y z
N MET A 1 -6.65 -7.31 -14.65
CA MET A 1 -5.77 -6.97 -13.51
C MET A 1 -6.47 -7.30 -12.20
N LEU A 2 -5.72 -7.61 -11.14
CA LEU A 2 -6.20 -7.67 -9.76
C LEU A 2 -5.69 -6.46 -8.96
N VAL A 3 -6.54 -5.91 -8.10
CA VAL A 3 -6.16 -4.92 -7.10
C VAL A 3 -6.66 -5.42 -5.75
N LEU A 4 -5.73 -5.58 -4.80
CA LEU A 4 -6.04 -6.07 -3.45
C LEU A 4 -5.81 -4.96 -2.44
N PHE A 5 -6.79 -4.73 -1.58
CA PHE A 5 -6.64 -3.89 -0.40
C PHE A 5 -6.58 -4.80 0.83
N ILE A 6 -5.54 -4.65 1.63
CA ILE A 6 -5.22 -5.57 2.73
C ILE A 6 -4.97 -4.77 4.01
N ARG A 7 -5.67 -5.10 5.09
CA ARG A 7 -5.33 -4.55 6.42
C ARG A 7 -4.07 -5.21 6.96
N HIS A 8 -3.22 -4.46 7.66
CA HIS A 8 -2.07 -5.01 8.38
C HIS A 8 -2.44 -6.19 9.33
N ALA A 9 -1.43 -7.01 9.64
CA ALA A 9 -1.55 -8.08 10.62
C ALA A 9 -1.74 -7.58 12.06
N GLU A 10 -2.17 -8.47 12.95
CA GLU A 10 -2.49 -8.15 14.33
C GLU A 10 -1.33 -7.51 15.09
N THR A 11 -1.65 -6.48 15.88
CA THR A 11 -0.74 -5.76 16.76
C THR A 11 -1.12 -5.89 18.22
N VAL A 12 -0.19 -5.58 19.12
CA VAL A 12 -0.44 -5.55 20.56
C VAL A 12 -1.60 -4.60 20.93
N ASP A 13 -1.73 -3.46 20.24
CA ASP A 13 -2.80 -2.50 20.50
C ASP A 13 -4.16 -2.98 19.99
N ASN A 14 -4.18 -3.79 18.93
CA ASN A 14 -5.41 -4.47 18.51
C ASN A 14 -5.90 -5.43 19.60
N VAL A 15 -4.98 -6.20 20.21
CA VAL A 15 -5.32 -7.11 21.30
C VAL A 15 -5.73 -6.35 22.56
N ALA A 16 -5.04 -5.25 22.87
CA ALA A 16 -5.35 -4.41 24.04
C ALA A 16 -6.65 -3.61 23.88
N GLY A 17 -7.16 -3.48 22.65
CA GLY A 17 -8.38 -2.72 22.37
C GLY A 17 -8.19 -1.22 22.62
N VAL A 18 -7.08 -0.66 22.14
CA VAL A 18 -6.77 0.79 22.25
C VAL A 18 -6.57 1.44 20.88
N TYR A 19 -6.88 2.72 20.77
CA TYR A 19 -6.63 3.50 19.56
C TYR A 19 -5.15 3.51 19.21
N ALA A 20 -4.84 3.13 17.97
CA ALA A 20 -3.51 3.16 17.40
C ALA A 20 -3.61 3.62 15.95
N GLY A 21 -3.59 4.93 15.78
CA GLY A 21 -3.68 5.62 14.50
C GLY A 21 -2.28 5.84 13.94
N VAL A 22 -1.69 6.98 14.28
CA VAL A 22 -0.29 7.30 13.93
C VAL A 22 0.71 6.61 14.85
N THR A 23 0.27 6.16 16.03
CA THR A 23 1.10 5.36 16.96
C THR A 23 1.62 4.11 16.27
N ASP A 24 2.92 3.88 16.31
CA ASP A 24 3.55 2.75 15.62
C ASP A 24 3.53 1.48 16.49
N SER A 25 2.42 0.75 16.41
CA SER A 25 2.21 -0.50 17.14
C SER A 25 2.95 -1.69 16.53
N GLU A 26 3.53 -2.51 17.39
CA GLU A 26 4.25 -3.71 17.03
C GLU A 26 3.31 -4.89 16.74
N LEU A 27 3.72 -5.75 15.80
CA LEU A 27 3.00 -7.00 15.54
C LEU A 27 3.07 -7.93 16.76
N THR A 28 2.00 -8.69 17.00
CA THR A 28 2.06 -9.82 17.94
C THR A 28 2.75 -11.02 17.30
N ASN A 29 3.14 -12.01 18.12
CA ASN A 29 3.57 -13.31 17.60
C ASN A 29 2.53 -13.93 16.65
N HIS A 30 1.24 -13.81 16.97
CA HIS A 30 0.17 -14.25 16.08
C HIS A 30 0.09 -13.41 14.81
N GLY A 31 0.27 -12.09 14.89
CA GLY A 31 0.34 -11.19 13.75
C GLY A 31 1.44 -11.60 12.76
N VAL A 32 2.63 -11.95 13.24
CA VAL A 32 3.70 -12.45 12.36
C VAL A 32 3.33 -13.78 11.69
N GLN A 33 2.60 -14.65 12.36
CA GLN A 33 2.07 -15.86 11.70
C GLN A 33 1.03 -15.49 10.63
N GLN A 34 0.15 -14.52 10.88
CA GLN A 34 -0.80 -14.05 9.87
C GLN A 34 -0.09 -13.52 8.61
N THR A 35 1.02 -12.77 8.75
CA THR A 35 1.78 -12.28 7.58
C THR A 35 2.38 -13.42 6.77
N ARG A 36 2.89 -14.46 7.43
CA ARG A 36 3.46 -15.65 6.77
C ARG A 36 2.40 -16.41 5.97
N TYR A 37 1.26 -16.68 6.60
CA TYR A 37 0.15 -17.40 5.95
C TYR A 37 -0.43 -16.60 4.78
N LEU A 38 -0.58 -15.28 4.94
CA LEU A 38 -1.00 -14.39 3.86
C LEU A 38 -0.04 -14.46 2.65
N ALA A 39 1.26 -14.34 2.90
CA ALA A 39 2.27 -14.34 1.86
C ALA A 39 2.35 -15.67 1.09
N THR A 40 2.28 -16.79 1.81
CA THR A 40 2.21 -18.14 1.20
C THR A 40 0.95 -18.28 0.35
N TRP A 41 -0.21 -17.96 0.91
CA TRP A 41 -1.48 -18.11 0.21
C TRP A 41 -1.53 -17.27 -1.08
N LEU A 42 -1.05 -16.03 -1.05
CA LEU A 42 -0.96 -15.18 -2.24
C LEU A 42 -0.06 -15.80 -3.31
N THR A 43 1.08 -16.35 -2.92
CA THR A 43 2.03 -16.99 -3.85
C THR A 43 1.44 -18.25 -4.51
N GLU A 44 0.63 -19.01 -3.78
CA GLU A 44 0.02 -20.24 -4.27
C GLU A 44 -1.26 -20.01 -5.08
N ASN A 45 -2.01 -18.94 -4.79
CA ASN A 45 -3.38 -18.78 -5.30
C ASN A 45 -3.57 -17.57 -6.20
N ARG A 46 -2.57 -16.69 -6.35
CA ARG A 46 -2.68 -15.45 -7.13
C ARG A 46 -1.50 -15.26 -8.09
N PRO A 47 -1.66 -14.43 -9.13
CA PRO A 47 -0.55 -14.05 -10.00
C PRO A 47 0.57 -13.37 -9.20
N ALA A 48 1.76 -13.29 -9.79
CA ALA A 48 2.89 -12.62 -9.16
C ALA A 48 2.59 -11.12 -8.94
N VAL A 49 3.07 -10.54 -7.84
CA VAL A 49 2.78 -9.15 -7.40
C VAL A 49 3.58 -8.08 -8.17
N GLN A 50 3.01 -7.19 -8.97
CA GLN A 50 3.82 -6.20 -9.72
C GLN A 50 4.15 -4.95 -8.89
N LYS A 51 3.28 -4.57 -7.96
CA LYS A 51 3.49 -3.39 -7.12
C LYS A 51 2.82 -3.56 -5.76
N ILE A 52 3.47 -3.10 -4.70
CA ILE A 52 2.92 -3.02 -3.36
C ILE A 52 3.02 -1.58 -2.88
N PHE A 53 1.91 -1.02 -2.44
CA PHE A 53 1.88 0.24 -1.70
C PHE A 53 1.61 -0.05 -0.24
N ALA A 54 2.36 0.56 0.67
CA ALA A 54 2.17 0.37 2.10
C ALA A 54 2.27 1.68 2.87
N SER A 55 1.54 1.78 3.97
CA SER A 55 1.85 2.79 5.00
C SER A 55 3.26 2.58 5.56
N PRO A 56 4.00 3.65 5.91
CA PRO A 56 5.35 3.54 6.46
C PRO A 56 5.39 2.91 7.86
N LEU A 57 4.26 2.87 8.58
CA LEU A 57 4.17 2.29 9.93
C LEU A 57 4.62 0.83 9.93
N GLN A 58 5.25 0.40 11.02
CA GLN A 58 5.91 -0.89 11.10
C GLN A 58 4.95 -2.05 10.85
N ARG A 59 3.74 -2.01 11.40
CA ARG A 59 2.71 -3.06 11.21
C ARG A 59 2.33 -3.31 9.75
N THR A 60 2.21 -2.26 8.94
CA THR A 60 1.93 -2.35 7.50
C THR A 60 3.18 -2.72 6.73
N ARG A 61 4.33 -2.12 7.06
CA ARG A 61 5.62 -2.41 6.42
C ARG A 61 6.03 -3.87 6.59
N ARG A 62 5.91 -4.44 7.79
CA ARG A 62 6.19 -5.87 8.05
C ARG A 62 5.24 -6.78 7.29
N THR A 63 3.96 -6.44 7.22
CA THR A 63 2.96 -7.19 6.43
C THR A 63 3.33 -7.17 4.93
N ALA A 64 3.63 -5.99 4.38
CA ALA A 64 4.02 -5.83 2.98
C ALA A 64 5.35 -6.53 2.65
N ASN A 65 6.35 -6.42 3.52
CA ASN A 65 7.65 -7.09 3.35
C ASN A 65 7.51 -8.62 3.35
N ALA A 66 6.63 -9.19 4.18
CA ALA A 66 6.39 -10.63 4.15
C ALA A 66 5.82 -11.09 2.80
N ILE A 67 4.91 -10.30 2.21
CA ILE A 67 4.35 -10.57 0.88
C ILE A 67 5.46 -10.49 -0.19
N LEU A 68 6.26 -9.41 -0.15
CA LEU A 68 7.35 -9.20 -1.11
C LEU A 68 8.38 -10.34 -1.06
N LYS A 69 8.89 -10.67 0.13
CA LYS A 69 9.91 -11.72 0.33
C LYS A 69 9.45 -13.11 -0.09
N ALA A 70 8.15 -13.38 -0.11
CA ALA A 70 7.61 -14.65 -0.59
C ALA A 70 7.57 -14.75 -2.12
N GLN A 71 7.67 -13.63 -2.85
CA GLN A 71 7.74 -13.64 -4.30
C GLN A 71 9.13 -14.12 -4.75
N LYS A 72 9.18 -15.11 -5.66
CA LYS A 72 10.45 -15.64 -6.19
C LYS A 72 10.92 -14.82 -7.39
N GLY A 73 12.25 -14.65 -7.52
CA GLY A 73 12.91 -14.30 -8.78
C GLY A 73 12.63 -12.90 -9.33
N ARG A 74 12.62 -11.87 -8.48
CA ARG A 74 12.39 -10.48 -8.92
C ARG A 74 13.58 -9.55 -8.65
N PRO A 75 13.80 -8.55 -9.53
CA PRO A 75 14.77 -7.49 -9.30
C PRO A 75 14.33 -6.56 -8.16
N ASP A 76 15.32 -5.84 -7.63
CA ASP A 76 15.34 -4.88 -6.52
C ASP A 76 14.03 -4.68 -5.70
N ASP A 77 14.06 -5.05 -4.43
CA ASP A 77 12.94 -4.98 -3.48
C ASP A 77 12.33 -3.57 -3.39
N ASP A 78 13.16 -2.53 -3.55
CA ASP A 78 12.77 -1.14 -3.44
C ASP A 78 11.94 -0.61 -4.63
N GLU A 79 12.01 -1.26 -5.80
CA GLU A 79 11.17 -0.87 -6.94
C GLU A 79 9.72 -1.35 -6.78
N ILE A 80 9.52 -2.49 -6.12
CA ILE A 80 8.21 -3.13 -5.99
C ILE A 80 7.42 -2.56 -4.81
N LEU A 81 8.08 -2.28 -3.68
CA LEU A 81 7.42 -1.80 -2.46
C LEU A 81 7.58 -0.28 -2.27
N VAL A 82 6.49 0.46 -2.50
CA VAL A 82 6.44 1.90 -2.28
C VAL A 82 5.75 2.21 -0.95
N LYS A 83 6.49 2.85 -0.04
CA LYS A 83 5.95 3.35 1.24
C LYS A 83 5.37 4.75 1.04
N SER A 84 4.13 4.99 1.47
CA SER A 84 3.46 6.29 1.32
C SER A 84 2.80 6.75 2.63
N PRO A 85 3.15 7.95 3.15
CA PRO A 85 2.45 8.54 4.31
C PRO A 85 0.95 8.74 4.09
N LEU A 86 0.51 8.86 2.83
CA LEU A 86 -0.92 8.96 2.48
C LEU A 86 -1.71 7.71 2.90
N LEU A 87 -1.03 6.59 3.13
CA LEU A 87 -1.62 5.34 3.58
C LEU A 87 -1.62 5.14 5.11
N ILE A 88 -1.25 6.14 5.91
CA ILE A 88 -1.34 6.09 7.38
C ILE A 88 -2.81 6.09 7.84
N GLU A 89 -3.07 5.38 8.94
CA GLU A 89 -4.39 5.32 9.59
C GLU A 89 -4.85 6.72 10.03
N GLN A 90 -6.11 6.83 10.42
CA GLN A 90 -6.63 8.04 11.06
C GLN A 90 -5.76 8.46 12.24
N ASP A 91 -5.32 9.72 12.24
CA ASP A 91 -4.67 10.31 13.41
C ASP A 91 -5.72 10.53 14.49
N PHE A 92 -5.60 9.80 15.60
CA PHE A 92 -6.54 9.95 16.72
C PHE A 92 -6.18 11.09 17.66
N GLY A 93 -5.10 11.83 17.41
CA GLY A 93 -4.67 12.95 18.24
C GLY A 93 -4.53 12.54 19.71
N SER A 94 -5.15 13.28 20.61
CA SER A 94 -5.11 13.01 22.06
C SER A 94 -5.85 11.74 22.49
N TYR A 95 -6.52 11.02 21.57
CA TYR A 95 -7.17 9.74 21.85
C TYR A 95 -6.29 8.52 21.61
N GLU A 96 -5.10 8.68 21.03
CA GLU A 96 -4.12 7.60 20.86
C GLU A 96 -3.87 6.87 22.19
N ASN A 97 -3.71 5.54 22.13
CA ASN A 97 -3.52 4.64 23.28
C ASN A 97 -4.67 4.59 24.29
N THR A 98 -5.81 5.23 24.03
CA THR A 98 -6.99 5.12 24.89
C THR A 98 -7.87 3.94 24.49
N SER A 99 -8.49 3.28 25.46
CA SER A 99 -9.31 2.08 25.21
C SER A 99 -10.59 2.39 24.44
N PHE A 100 -10.89 1.55 23.43
CA PHE A 100 -12.12 1.60 22.65
C PHE A 100 -13.39 1.31 23.46
N TYR A 101 -13.27 0.65 24.60
CA TYR A 101 -14.42 0.14 25.38
C TYR A 101 -14.73 0.96 26.63
N LYS A 102 -13.95 2.00 26.93
CA LYS A 102 -14.29 2.90 28.04
C LYS A 102 -15.60 3.63 27.72
N LEU A 103 -16.64 3.30 28.49
CA LEU A 103 -17.92 4.01 28.48
C LEU A 103 -17.71 5.46 28.93
N PRO A 104 -18.40 6.43 28.30
CA PRO A 104 -18.46 7.77 28.85
C PRO A 104 -19.12 7.72 30.23
N PRO A 105 -18.69 8.58 31.18
CA PRO A 105 -19.32 8.66 32.50
C PRO A 105 -20.78 9.10 32.43
N ASP A 106 -21.13 9.84 31.38
CA ASP A 106 -22.51 10.17 31.04
C ASP A 106 -22.97 9.25 29.88
N PRO A 107 -23.93 8.34 30.11
CA PRO A 107 -24.45 7.45 29.09
C PRO A 107 -25.19 8.17 27.94
N GLN A 108 -25.54 9.46 28.09
CA GLN A 108 -26.14 10.25 27.01
C GLN A 108 -25.11 10.91 26.08
N LYS A 109 -23.84 11.00 26.48
CA LYS A 109 -22.79 11.60 25.64
C LYS A 109 -22.00 10.53 24.90
N THR A 110 -21.62 10.82 23.66
CA THR A 110 -20.61 10.00 22.98
C THR A 110 -19.26 10.16 23.69
N ARG A 111 -18.41 9.12 23.72
CA ARG A 111 -17.07 9.23 24.35
C ARG A 111 -16.27 10.41 23.78
N ARG A 112 -16.34 10.62 22.47
CA ARG A 112 -15.65 11.72 21.79
C ARG A 112 -16.10 13.07 22.33
N ALA A 113 -17.41 13.27 22.52
CA ALA A 113 -17.92 14.50 23.11
C ALA A 113 -17.46 14.68 24.56
N ALA A 114 -17.55 13.62 25.38
CA ALA A 114 -17.16 13.69 26.79
C ALA A 114 -15.66 13.96 27.01
N HIS A 115 -14.79 13.47 26.13
CA HIS A 115 -13.35 13.73 26.19
C HIS A 115 -12.99 15.10 25.60
N ALA A 116 -13.59 15.49 24.48
CA ALA A 116 -13.41 16.82 23.91
C ALA A 116 -13.85 17.93 24.88
N GLU A 117 -14.93 17.74 25.64
CA GLU A 117 -15.34 18.69 26.68
C GLU A 117 -14.33 18.82 27.83
N ARG A 118 -13.75 17.71 28.29
CA ARG A 118 -12.74 17.72 29.37
C ARG A 118 -11.47 18.46 28.98
N HIS A 119 -11.13 18.41 27.70
CA HIS A 119 -9.92 18.98 27.14
C HIS A 119 -10.21 20.21 26.26
N LYS A 120 -11.41 20.81 26.40
CA LYS A 120 -11.84 21.95 25.58
C LYS A 120 -10.94 23.17 25.76
N ASP A 121 -10.40 23.34 26.96
CA ASP A 121 -9.52 24.45 27.34
C ASP A 121 -8.05 23.98 27.46
N ASP A 122 -7.73 22.78 26.98
CA ASP A 122 -6.37 22.22 26.98
C ASP A 122 -5.66 22.60 25.66
N PRO A 123 -4.68 23.52 25.69
CA PRO A 123 -3.97 23.96 24.49
C PRO A 123 -3.13 22.84 23.84
N GLY A 124 -2.90 21.73 24.55
CA GLY A 124 -2.23 20.53 24.01
C GLY A 124 -3.18 19.51 23.39
N PHE A 125 -4.50 19.74 23.43
CA PHE A 125 -5.48 18.81 22.87
C PHE A 125 -5.44 18.83 21.34
N LYS A 126 -5.22 17.65 20.76
CA LYS A 126 -5.27 17.42 19.31
C LYS A 126 -6.49 16.58 18.99
N ASP A 127 -7.39 17.12 18.18
CA ASP A 127 -8.59 16.38 17.76
C ASP A 127 -8.24 15.28 16.74
N VAL A 128 -9.19 14.37 16.56
CA VAL A 128 -9.12 13.30 15.57
C VAL A 128 -9.13 13.89 14.16
N GLU A 129 -8.30 13.33 13.27
CA GLU A 129 -8.29 13.71 11.86
C GLU A 129 -9.70 13.67 11.25
N SER A 130 -10.04 14.75 10.55
CA SER A 130 -11.36 14.90 9.94
C SER A 130 -11.56 13.94 8.77
N ALA A 131 -12.82 13.60 8.51
CA ALA A 131 -13.20 12.78 7.36
C ALA A 131 -12.81 13.43 6.01
N GLU A 132 -12.78 14.76 5.97
CA GLU A 132 -12.35 15.53 4.80
C GLU A 132 -10.84 15.40 4.55
N SER A 133 -10.03 15.60 5.59
CA SER A 133 -8.57 15.44 5.51
C SER A 133 -8.20 14.02 5.09
N MET A 134 -8.84 13.02 5.69
CA MET A 134 -8.72 11.61 5.32
C MET A 134 -9.09 11.36 3.84
N ALA A 135 -10.19 11.95 3.36
CA ALA A 135 -10.63 11.82 1.98
C ALA A 135 -9.64 12.46 0.99
N GLN A 136 -9.11 13.64 1.31
CA GLN A 136 -8.08 14.32 0.51
C GLN A 136 -6.81 13.48 0.39
N ARG A 137 -6.33 12.88 1.48
CA ARG A 137 -5.17 11.96 1.42
C ARG A 137 -5.45 10.72 0.57
N CYS A 138 -6.64 10.15 0.68
CA CYS A 138 -7.05 9.03 -0.16
C CYS A 138 -7.07 9.43 -1.64
N ASP A 139 -7.62 10.60 -1.98
CA ASP A 139 -7.64 11.09 -3.37
C ASP A 139 -6.23 11.32 -3.90
N GLN A 140 -5.33 11.94 -3.12
CA GLN A 140 -3.94 12.13 -3.49
C GLN A 140 -3.23 10.79 -3.76
N PHE A 141 -3.50 9.78 -2.93
CA PHE A 141 -2.94 8.44 -3.14
C PHE A 141 -3.49 7.77 -4.41
N LEU A 142 -4.80 7.87 -4.64
CA LEU A 142 -5.44 7.30 -5.82
C LEU A 142 -4.92 7.95 -7.10
N ASP A 143 -5.01 9.27 -7.17
CA ASP A 143 -4.73 10.04 -8.38
C ASP A 143 -3.22 10.12 -8.66
N GLY A 144 -2.39 10.16 -7.60
CA GLY A 144 -0.93 10.30 -7.72
C GLY A 144 -0.16 8.98 -7.80
N LEU A 145 -0.68 7.87 -7.28
CA LEU A 145 0.07 6.61 -7.17
C LEU A 145 -0.68 5.41 -7.75
N LEU A 146 -1.87 5.09 -7.22
CA LEU A 146 -2.54 3.84 -7.56
C LEU A 146 -3.03 3.83 -9.01
N LEU A 147 -3.75 4.86 -9.44
CA LEU A 147 -4.31 4.91 -10.80
C LEU A 147 -3.24 4.99 -11.89
N PRO A 148 -2.20 5.86 -11.78
CA PRO A 148 -1.10 5.83 -12.73
C PRO A 148 -0.47 4.43 -12.86
N THR A 149 -0.25 3.74 -11.74
CA THR A 149 0.28 2.37 -11.72
C THR A 149 -0.65 1.39 -12.43
N ILE A 150 -1.96 1.47 -12.19
CA ILE A 150 -2.96 0.64 -12.88
C ILE A 150 -2.88 0.86 -14.40
N PHE A 151 -2.77 2.10 -14.87
CA PHE A 151 -2.67 2.39 -16.30
C PHE A 151 -1.35 1.94 -16.91
N THR A 152 -0.23 2.09 -16.19
CA THR A 152 1.10 1.60 -16.64
C THR A 152 1.10 0.09 -16.77
N LEU A 153 0.52 -0.63 -15.82
CA LEU A 153 0.56 -2.09 -15.78
C LEU A 153 -0.53 -2.77 -16.60
N ARG A 154 -1.53 -2.04 -17.15
CA ARG A 154 -2.72 -2.65 -17.79
C ARG A 154 -2.42 -3.58 -18.96
N SER A 155 -1.28 -3.38 -19.64
CA SER A 155 -0.85 -4.19 -20.78
C SER A 155 -0.07 -5.44 -20.36
N ASN A 156 0.32 -5.55 -19.08
CA ASN A 156 1.01 -6.74 -18.58
C ASN A 156 0.04 -7.92 -18.54
N ASP A 157 0.58 -9.13 -18.64
CA ASP A 157 -0.21 -10.34 -18.44
C ASP A 157 -0.59 -10.48 -16.96
N ARG A 158 -1.90 -10.45 -16.70
CA ARG A 158 -2.54 -10.64 -15.38
C ARG A 158 -1.83 -9.93 -14.19
N PRO A 159 -1.59 -8.61 -14.25
CA PRO A 159 -0.95 -7.88 -13.16
C PRO A 159 -1.84 -7.87 -11.91
N MET A 160 -1.18 -7.82 -10.77
CA MET A 160 -1.70 -7.67 -9.43
C MET A 160 -0.98 -6.52 -8.72
N VAL A 161 -1.76 -5.56 -8.22
CA VAL A 161 -1.31 -4.46 -7.36
C VAL A 161 -1.89 -4.66 -5.97
N ILE A 162 -1.06 -4.48 -4.93
CA ILE A 162 -1.48 -4.63 -3.53
C ILE A 162 -1.36 -3.28 -2.82
N VAL A 163 -2.36 -2.96 -2.00
CA VAL A 163 -2.35 -1.83 -1.06
C VAL A 163 -2.47 -2.38 0.37
N VAL A 164 -1.42 -2.23 1.18
CA VAL A 164 -1.40 -2.65 2.59
C VAL A 164 -1.55 -1.43 3.50
N SER A 165 -2.65 -1.37 4.24
CA SER A 165 -2.97 -0.21 5.09
C SER A 165 -3.78 -0.63 6.33
N HIS A 166 -4.68 0.24 6.80
CA HIS A 166 -5.34 0.17 8.10
C HIS A 166 -6.87 0.21 7.93
N GLY A 167 -7.61 -0.18 8.96
CA GLY A 167 -9.04 -0.47 8.79
C GLY A 167 -9.89 0.75 8.43
N ILE A 168 -9.70 1.88 9.12
CA ILE A 168 -10.50 3.08 8.88
C ILE A 168 -10.08 3.72 7.56
N LEU A 169 -8.78 3.89 7.34
CA LEU A 169 -8.27 4.41 6.08
C LEU A 169 -8.74 3.57 4.87
N LEU A 170 -8.65 2.23 4.92
CA LEU A 170 -9.10 1.39 3.80
C LEU A 170 -10.60 1.53 3.52
N SER A 171 -11.40 1.78 4.55
CA SER A 171 -12.83 2.09 4.39
C SER A 171 -13.04 3.40 3.64
N HIS A 172 -12.26 4.44 3.94
CA HIS A 172 -12.30 5.71 3.22
C HIS A 172 -11.76 5.57 1.80
N LEU A 173 -10.59 4.94 1.65
CA LEU A 173 -9.93 4.71 0.38
C LEU A 173 -10.82 3.94 -0.59
N TRP A 174 -11.53 2.91 -0.12
CA TRP A 174 -12.49 2.18 -0.92
C TRP A 174 -13.61 3.07 -1.45
N ARG A 175 -14.22 3.90 -0.60
CA ARG A 175 -15.26 4.85 -1.03
C ARG A 175 -14.73 5.85 -2.06
N ARG A 176 -13.52 6.37 -1.87
CA ARG A 176 -12.88 7.28 -2.85
C ARG A 176 -12.55 6.56 -4.15
N PHE A 177 -12.14 5.29 -4.09
CA PHE A 177 -11.89 4.45 -5.26
C PHE A 177 -13.16 4.20 -6.08
N LEU A 178 -14.30 3.93 -5.41
CA LEU A 178 -15.60 3.78 -6.07
C LEU A 178 -15.98 5.02 -6.90
N LEU A 179 -15.61 6.23 -6.45
CA LEU A 179 -15.86 7.48 -7.19
C LEU A 179 -15.04 7.60 -8.48
N ARG A 180 -14.02 6.77 -8.68
CA ARG A 180 -13.19 6.72 -9.91
C ARG A 180 -13.73 5.73 -10.94
N LEU A 181 -14.76 4.96 -10.58
CA LEU A 181 -15.37 3.95 -11.43
C LEU A 181 -16.60 4.50 -12.17
N PRO A 182 -16.88 4.03 -13.40
CA PRO A 182 -18.10 4.41 -14.09
C PRO A 182 -19.33 3.95 -13.29
N LYS A 183 -20.43 4.71 -13.36
CA LYS A 183 -21.69 4.31 -12.75
C LYS A 183 -22.11 2.93 -13.31
N LYS A 184 -22.60 2.05 -12.43
CA LYS A 184 -23.07 0.69 -12.78
C LYS A 184 -22.00 -0.23 -13.42
N SER A 185 -20.71 0.07 -13.27
CA SER A 185 -19.61 -0.78 -13.76
C SER A 185 -19.23 -1.93 -12.82
N ILE A 186 -19.87 -2.00 -11.66
CA ILE A 186 -19.45 -2.85 -10.55
C ILE A 186 -20.39 -4.04 -10.43
N THR A 187 -19.82 -5.23 -10.47
CA THR A 187 -20.48 -6.50 -10.20
C THR A 187 -19.88 -7.13 -8.94
N ILE A 188 -20.70 -7.89 -8.21
CA ILE A 188 -20.26 -8.66 -7.05
C ILE A 188 -20.26 -10.13 -7.46
N ALA A 189 -19.16 -10.84 -7.20
CA ALA A 189 -19.08 -12.25 -7.54
C ALA A 189 -20.15 -13.07 -6.78
N PRO A 190 -20.75 -14.11 -7.39
CA PRO A 190 -21.80 -14.91 -6.75
C PRO A 190 -21.38 -15.48 -5.39
N GLU A 191 -20.13 -15.92 -5.25
CA GLU A 191 -19.57 -16.50 -4.04
C GLU A 191 -19.57 -15.50 -2.88
N VAL A 192 -19.32 -14.22 -3.18
CA VAL A 192 -19.33 -13.13 -2.20
C VAL A 192 -20.74 -12.84 -1.71
N THR A 193 -21.73 -12.91 -2.61
CA THR A 193 -23.15 -12.73 -2.27
C THR A 193 -23.69 -13.94 -1.50
N ALA A 194 -23.25 -15.16 -1.84
CA ALA A 194 -23.61 -16.37 -1.11
C ALA A 194 -23.04 -16.38 0.32
N ALA A 195 -21.83 -15.85 0.52
CA ALA A 195 -21.20 -15.77 1.83
C ALA A 195 -21.75 -14.62 2.71
N ARG A 196 -22.46 -13.64 2.14
CA ARG A 196 -22.95 -12.46 2.85
C ARG A 196 -24.37 -12.07 2.42
N SER A 197 -25.30 -12.15 3.36
CA SER A 197 -26.73 -11.86 3.13
C SER A 197 -27.03 -10.45 2.60
N ARG A 198 -26.21 -9.44 2.94
CA ARG A 198 -26.30 -8.09 2.40
C ARG A 198 -24.94 -7.41 2.35
N ILE A 199 -24.56 -6.91 1.18
CA ILE A 199 -23.37 -6.07 1.00
C ILE A 199 -23.83 -4.70 0.55
N VAL A 200 -23.49 -3.69 1.34
CA VAL A 200 -23.57 -2.29 0.92
C VAL A 200 -22.21 -1.96 0.32
N LEU A 201 -22.18 -1.59 -0.95
CA LEU A 201 -20.92 -1.49 -1.71
C LEU A 201 -19.97 -0.46 -1.09
N GLU A 202 -20.49 0.69 -0.65
CA GLU A 202 -19.74 1.76 0.01
C GLU A 202 -19.29 1.38 1.43
N HIS A 203 -19.91 0.34 2.01
CA HIS A 203 -19.73 -0.13 3.37
C HIS A 203 -19.58 -1.66 3.40
N PRO A 204 -18.46 -2.20 2.88
CA PRO A 204 -18.22 -3.64 2.81
C PRO A 204 -18.15 -4.33 4.19
N GLY A 205 -18.21 -3.58 5.29
CA GLY A 205 -18.14 -4.05 6.66
C GLY A 205 -16.82 -3.70 7.32
N GLY A 206 -16.54 -4.33 8.46
CA GLY A 206 -15.27 -4.16 9.18
C GLY A 206 -14.11 -4.84 8.46
N TRP A 207 -12.90 -4.36 8.74
CA TRP A 207 -11.65 -4.94 8.25
C TRP A 207 -10.99 -5.75 9.35
N SER A 208 -10.88 -7.06 9.16
CA SER A 208 -10.11 -7.93 10.04
C SER A 208 -8.61 -7.79 9.77
N ASN A 209 -7.75 -8.10 10.74
CA ASN A 209 -6.30 -8.14 10.50
C ASN A 209 -5.97 -9.13 9.37
N THR A 210 -5.14 -8.70 8.42
CA THR A 210 -4.87 -9.40 7.13
C THR A 210 -6.09 -9.67 6.26
N GLY A 211 -7.25 -9.07 6.55
CA GLY A 211 -8.44 -9.20 5.72
C GLY A 211 -8.24 -8.60 4.33
N ILE A 212 -8.67 -9.34 3.30
CA ILE A 212 -8.47 -8.98 1.90
C ILE A 212 -9.78 -8.49 1.29
N LEU A 213 -9.75 -7.33 0.65
CA LEU A 213 -10.74 -6.91 -0.34
C LEU A 213 -10.09 -7.08 -1.72
N GLU A 214 -10.66 -7.96 -2.54
CA GLU A 214 -10.09 -8.31 -3.84
C GLU A 214 -10.99 -7.83 -4.96
N VAL A 215 -10.40 -7.10 -5.91
CA VAL A 215 -11.10 -6.52 -7.04
C VAL A 215 -10.42 -6.95 -8.33
N LYS A 216 -11.21 -7.48 -9.28
CA LYS A 216 -10.78 -7.68 -10.65
C LYS A 216 -11.18 -6.46 -11.48
N LEU A 217 -10.18 -5.81 -12.05
CA LEU A 217 -10.36 -4.70 -12.99
C LEU A 217 -10.14 -5.20 -14.42
N ALA A 218 -11.14 -4.96 -15.27
CA ALA A 218 -11.03 -5.07 -16.71
C ALA A 218 -11.06 -3.65 -17.30
N LEU A 219 -9.94 -3.25 -17.88
CA LEU A 219 -9.75 -1.94 -18.51
C LEU A 219 -10.00 -2.07 -20.01
N PRO A 220 -10.53 -1.02 -20.68
CA PRO A 220 -10.60 -1.02 -22.13
C PRO A 220 -9.20 -1.14 -22.73
N ALA A 221 -9.10 -1.84 -23.85
CA ALA A 221 -7.86 -1.90 -24.62
C ALA A 221 -7.43 -0.49 -25.01
N LEU A 222 -6.13 -0.27 -25.15
CA LEU A 222 -5.62 0.92 -25.81
C LEU A 222 -6.10 0.88 -27.26
N ASP A 223 -6.82 1.90 -27.72
CA ASP A 223 -7.14 2.05 -29.13
C ASP A 223 -5.82 2.22 -29.90
N THR A 224 -5.38 1.14 -30.55
CA THR A 224 -4.21 1.16 -31.45
C THR A 224 -4.52 1.77 -32.82
N GLN A 225 -5.71 2.34 -33.02
CA GLN A 225 -6.11 2.97 -34.29
C GLN A 225 -6.32 4.48 -34.14
N ALA A 226 -5.23 5.24 -34.33
CA ALA A 226 -5.22 6.55 -34.97
C ALA A 226 -3.77 7.07 -35.09
N LEU A 227 -2.93 6.38 -35.84
CA LEU A 227 -1.87 7.07 -36.57
C LEU A 227 -2.44 7.34 -37.96
N PRO A 228 -2.68 8.61 -38.36
CA PRO A 228 -3.02 8.88 -39.74
C PRO A 228 -1.82 8.43 -40.59
N ALA A 229 -2.08 7.48 -41.49
CA ALA A 229 -1.14 7.14 -42.54
C ALA A 229 -0.89 8.42 -43.35
N THR A 230 0.22 9.08 -43.09
CA THR A 230 0.75 10.11 -43.97
C THR A 230 1.32 9.38 -45.18
N THR A 231 0.51 9.26 -46.21
CA THR A 231 0.98 8.99 -47.57
C THR A 231 1.97 10.10 -47.95
N PRO A 232 3.22 9.79 -48.32
CA PRO A 232 4.07 10.78 -48.97
C PRO A 232 3.57 10.91 -50.41
N ASP A 233 2.76 11.93 -50.65
CA ASP A 233 2.65 12.54 -51.96
C ASP A 233 3.78 13.57 -52.05
N HIS A 234 4.76 13.33 -52.93
CA HIS A 234 5.33 14.36 -53.80
C HIS A 234 6.32 13.76 -54.79
N GLY A 235 5.88 13.80 -56.05
CA GLY A 235 6.58 14.30 -57.23
C GLY A 235 8.10 14.40 -57.18
N VAL A 236 8.71 13.65 -58.09
CA VAL A 236 10.04 13.87 -58.66
C VAL A 236 10.12 15.30 -59.21
N ASP A 237 11.08 16.09 -58.74
CA ASP A 237 11.86 16.94 -59.64
C ASP A 237 13.29 17.16 -59.11
N THR A 238 14.21 17.12 -60.07
CA THR A 238 15.67 17.17 -59.95
C THR A 238 16.22 18.57 -59.72
N GLN A 239 17.30 18.72 -58.93
CA GLN A 239 18.55 19.39 -59.34
C GLN A 239 19.58 19.52 -58.19
N ASP A 240 20.72 18.87 -58.41
CA ASP A 240 22.11 19.37 -58.33
C ASP A 240 22.52 20.42 -57.26
N ARG A 241 23.44 20.02 -56.36
CA ARG A 241 24.82 20.57 -56.17
C ARG A 241 25.32 20.48 -54.72
N GLY A 242 26.57 20.04 -54.57
CA GLY A 242 27.49 20.67 -53.61
C GLY A 242 28.03 19.80 -52.47
N SER A 243 29.14 19.10 -52.77
CA SER A 243 30.24 18.69 -51.88
C SER A 243 30.47 19.55 -50.63
N MET A 244 30.74 18.93 -49.48
CA MET A 244 32.05 19.04 -48.78
C MET A 244 32.15 18.08 -47.59
N ALA A 245 33.28 17.39 -47.54
CA ALA A 245 33.72 16.47 -46.49
C ALA A 245 34.67 17.15 -45.49
N ALA A 246 34.68 16.67 -44.24
CA ALA A 246 35.82 16.57 -43.30
C ALA A 246 35.28 15.99 -41.98
N ALA A 247 35.58 14.77 -41.54
CA ALA A 247 36.84 14.23 -41.02
C ALA A 247 37.43 15.07 -39.88
N LEU A 248 37.38 14.55 -38.63
CA LEU A 248 38.59 14.22 -37.87
C LEU A 248 38.32 13.35 -36.63
N SER A 249 39.29 12.48 -36.39
CA SER A 249 39.43 11.46 -35.35
C SER A 249 39.94 12.03 -34.02
N THR A 250 39.71 11.35 -32.89
CA THR A 250 40.76 10.81 -31.99
C THR A 250 40.18 10.23 -30.68
N GLN A 251 40.57 8.99 -30.36
CA GLN A 251 40.58 8.39 -29.01
C GLN A 251 42.05 8.39 -28.47
N PRO A 252 42.42 7.63 -27.42
CA PRO A 252 42.19 7.80 -25.98
C PRO A 252 43.52 7.82 -25.20
N THR A 253 43.53 8.02 -23.87
CA THR A 253 44.66 7.58 -23.03
C THR A 253 44.23 7.03 -21.66
N SER A 254 44.91 5.95 -21.29
CA SER A 254 44.86 5.15 -20.07
C SER A 254 45.90 5.62 -19.04
N SER A 255 45.69 5.34 -17.75
CA SER A 255 46.76 4.79 -16.89
C SER A 255 46.20 4.16 -15.60
N SER A 256 46.82 3.03 -15.28
CA SER A 256 46.70 2.15 -14.11
C SER A 256 47.54 2.65 -12.92
N ASP A 257 47.23 2.27 -11.67
CA ASP A 257 48.05 1.29 -10.94
C ASP A 257 47.49 0.84 -9.56
N THR A 258 47.81 -0.42 -9.22
CA THR A 258 47.98 -1.14 -7.91
C THR A 258 47.20 -0.70 -6.65
N GLY A 259 46.66 -1.54 -5.75
CA GLY A 259 46.86 -2.96 -5.39
C GLY A 259 47.04 -3.08 -3.85
N SER A 260 46.13 -3.73 -3.11
CA SER A 260 46.38 -4.56 -1.90
C SER A 260 45.11 -4.86 -1.06
N VAL A 261 45.00 -6.14 -0.69
CA VAL A 261 44.26 -6.84 0.38
C VAL A 261 44.30 -6.04 1.71
N ILE A 262 43.31 -5.97 2.63
CA ILE A 262 42.81 -6.98 3.61
C ILE A 262 41.56 -6.45 4.38
N ASN A 263 40.69 -7.40 4.78
CA ASN A 263 39.77 -7.45 5.95
C ASN A 263 38.44 -6.67 6.01
N ALA A 264 37.48 -7.43 6.54
CA ALA A 264 36.08 -7.13 6.82
C ALA A 264 35.90 -6.05 7.90
N ASP A 265 34.79 -5.32 7.79
CA ASP A 265 33.88 -5.01 8.91
C ASP A 265 32.58 -4.42 8.32
N GLU A 266 31.50 -5.20 8.37
CA GLU A 266 30.13 -4.73 8.20
C GLU A 266 29.67 -4.13 9.53
N ASP A 267 29.67 -2.81 9.66
CA ASP A 267 28.79 -2.04 10.56
C ASP A 267 29.15 -0.56 10.53
N SER A 268 28.51 0.24 9.65
CA SER A 268 28.29 1.68 9.89
C SER A 268 27.66 2.40 8.68
N PHE A 269 26.34 2.28 8.43
CA PHE A 269 25.64 3.31 7.62
C PHE A 269 24.15 3.41 8.01
N PHE A 270 23.89 3.92 9.22
CA PHE A 270 22.65 4.62 9.55
C PHE A 270 22.94 6.13 9.62
N GLN A 271 21.92 6.93 9.30
CA GLN A 271 21.88 8.40 9.25
C GLN A 271 22.44 9.10 8.02
N ARG A 272 21.58 9.21 6.99
CA ARG A 272 21.35 10.49 6.31
C ARG A 272 19.87 10.84 6.34
N SER A 273 19.48 11.51 7.42
CA SER A 273 18.23 12.26 7.54
C SER A 273 18.38 13.58 6.78
N ILE A 274 17.51 13.83 5.81
CA ILE A 274 17.38 15.14 5.16
C ILE A 274 16.59 16.06 6.12
N PRO A 275 17.03 17.30 6.41
CA PRO A 275 16.30 18.20 7.30
C PRO A 275 14.97 18.65 6.70
N VAL A 276 13.91 18.61 7.51
CA VAL A 276 12.51 18.86 7.14
C VAL A 276 12.14 20.36 7.09
N GLU A 277 13.09 21.28 7.26
CA GLU A 277 12.78 22.69 7.54
C GLU A 277 12.90 23.69 6.37
N ALA A 278 13.21 23.28 5.14
CA ALA A 278 13.48 24.23 4.05
C ALA A 278 12.44 24.29 2.90
N ALA A 279 11.27 23.63 3.02
CA ALA A 279 10.29 23.58 1.91
C ALA A 279 8.95 24.29 2.18
N VAL A 280 8.88 25.15 3.20
CA VAL A 280 7.68 25.97 3.47
C VAL A 280 8.02 27.45 3.25
N GLN A 281 8.07 27.89 1.99
CA GLN A 281 7.86 29.29 1.59
C GLN A 281 8.02 29.46 0.06
N THR A 282 6.99 29.07 -0.69
CA THR A 282 6.52 29.82 -1.88
C THR A 282 5.08 29.38 -2.13
N ALA A 283 4.13 30.03 -1.45
CA ALA A 283 2.72 29.83 -1.67
C ALA A 283 2.28 30.53 -2.96
N THR A 284 2.28 29.81 -4.08
CA THR A 284 1.43 30.15 -5.22
C THR A 284 0.09 29.45 -5.04
N LYS A 285 -1.00 30.24 -5.15
CA LYS A 285 -2.43 29.90 -5.11
C LYS A 285 -2.76 28.39 -5.31
N PRO A 286 -3.59 27.77 -4.46
CA PRO A 286 -3.95 26.36 -4.59
C PRO A 286 -4.57 26.11 -5.99
N PRO A 287 -4.14 25.05 -6.70
CA PRO A 287 -4.72 24.71 -7.98
C PRO A 287 -6.21 24.37 -7.81
N ASP A 288 -7.03 24.94 -8.67
CA ASP A 288 -8.47 24.68 -8.76
C ASP A 288 -8.76 23.17 -8.86
N LEU A 289 -9.50 22.64 -7.88
CA LEU A 289 -9.90 21.23 -7.76
C LEU A 289 -10.99 20.81 -8.76
N SER A 290 -11.37 21.69 -9.69
CA SER A 290 -12.25 21.40 -10.83
C SER A 290 -11.57 20.60 -11.98
N LYS A 291 -10.26 20.29 -11.86
CA LYS A 291 -9.51 19.57 -12.90
C LYS A 291 -9.77 18.06 -12.86
N SER A 292 -10.17 17.53 -14.02
CA SER A 292 -10.33 16.11 -14.39
C SER A 292 -9.64 15.10 -13.46
N HIS A 293 -10.40 14.46 -12.57
CA HIS A 293 -9.93 13.24 -11.93
C HIS A 293 -9.56 12.22 -13.01
N ILE A 294 -8.41 11.57 -12.88
CA ILE A 294 -8.05 10.43 -13.72
C ILE A 294 -9.09 9.35 -13.42
N GLY A 295 -10.08 9.18 -14.29
CA GLY A 295 -11.15 8.20 -14.12
C GLY A 295 -10.78 6.87 -14.76
N LEU A 296 -11.26 5.76 -14.20
CA LEU A 296 -11.19 4.44 -14.84
C LEU A 296 -12.35 4.29 -15.86
N GLN A 297 -12.48 5.25 -16.77
CA GLN A 297 -13.57 5.28 -17.76
C GLN A 297 -13.54 4.02 -18.64
N GLY A 298 -14.73 3.49 -18.95
CA GLY A 298 -14.88 2.25 -19.71
C GLY A 298 -14.42 0.98 -18.99
N SER A 299 -13.94 1.07 -17.75
CA SER A 299 -13.58 -0.11 -16.96
C SER A 299 -14.80 -0.83 -16.42
N THR A 300 -14.67 -2.14 -16.24
CA THR A 300 -15.60 -2.95 -15.44
C THR A 300 -14.86 -3.55 -14.25
N VAL A 301 -15.60 -3.69 -13.15
CA VAL A 301 -15.05 -4.05 -11.85
C VAL A 301 -15.85 -5.21 -11.30
N THR A 302 -15.16 -6.29 -10.92
CA THR A 302 -15.78 -7.41 -10.21
C THR A 302 -15.17 -7.52 -8.83
N LEU A 303 -16.02 -7.40 -7.81
CA LEU A 303 -15.65 -7.62 -6.42
C LEU A 303 -15.60 -9.13 -6.15
N LEU A 304 -14.38 -9.67 -5.99
CA LEU A 304 -14.13 -11.10 -5.84
C LEU A 304 -14.10 -11.56 -4.39
N THR A 305 -13.73 -10.68 -3.46
CA THR A 305 -13.62 -11.02 -2.03
C THR A 305 -13.84 -9.79 -1.18
N VAL A 306 -14.55 -9.93 -0.06
CA VAL A 306 -14.80 -8.85 0.91
C VAL A 306 -14.38 -9.28 2.31
N ASN A 307 -13.31 -8.65 2.82
CA ASN A 307 -12.67 -8.98 4.09
C ASN A 307 -12.41 -10.50 4.23
N GLY A 308 -11.89 -11.11 3.17
CA GLY A 308 -11.59 -12.54 3.13
C GLY A 308 -10.40 -12.87 4.02
N GLN A 309 -10.45 -14.04 4.66
CA GLN A 309 -9.42 -14.55 5.57
C GLN A 309 -9.10 -16.02 5.29
N GLU A 310 -9.28 -16.48 4.04
CA GLU A 310 -9.06 -17.87 3.65
C GLU A 310 -7.65 -18.36 3.99
N HIS A 311 -6.66 -17.48 3.87
CA HIS A 311 -5.27 -17.76 4.25
C HIS A 311 -5.10 -18.06 5.75
N LEU A 312 -6.04 -17.68 6.61
CA LEU A 312 -5.97 -17.97 8.05
C LEU A 312 -6.61 -19.31 8.42
N LYS A 313 -7.16 -20.06 7.46
CA LYS A 313 -7.78 -21.35 7.74
C LYS A 313 -6.76 -22.30 8.39
N GLY A 314 -7.06 -22.76 9.60
CA GLY A 314 -6.19 -23.64 10.38
C GLY A 314 -5.10 -22.95 11.19
N LEU A 315 -4.90 -21.63 11.02
CA LEU A 315 -4.00 -20.88 11.90
C LEU A 315 -4.59 -20.78 13.31
N LYS A 316 -3.84 -21.23 14.31
CA LYS A 316 -4.22 -21.14 15.72
C LYS A 316 -3.31 -20.18 16.46
N ARG A 317 -3.88 -19.38 17.36
CA ARG A 317 -3.12 -18.54 18.28
C ARG A 317 -2.38 -19.42 19.30
N ALA A 318 -1.09 -19.14 19.52
CA ALA A 318 -0.31 -19.77 20.56
C ALA A 318 -0.89 -19.45 21.96
N ARG A 319 -1.00 -20.48 22.82
CA ARG A 319 -1.58 -20.37 24.17
C ARG A 319 -0.62 -19.68 25.15
N GLY A 320 -1.10 -19.41 26.36
CA GLY A 320 -0.27 -18.88 27.46
C GLY A 320 0.18 -17.43 27.26
N GLY A 321 -0.59 -16.62 26.53
CA GLY A 321 -0.26 -15.21 26.28
C GLY A 321 0.80 -14.98 25.19
N ILE A 322 1.57 -16.00 24.82
CA ILE A 322 2.65 -15.90 23.83
C ILE A 322 2.14 -15.36 22.49
N GLY A 323 1.01 -15.86 22.00
CA GLY A 323 0.46 -15.41 20.71
C GLY A 323 0.07 -13.93 20.68
N SER A 324 -0.24 -13.35 21.84
CA SER A 324 -0.67 -11.96 21.98
C SER A 324 0.44 -11.01 22.40
N ALA A 325 1.59 -11.55 22.84
CA ALA A 325 2.76 -10.75 23.18
C ALA A 325 3.39 -10.10 21.94
N LYS A 326 4.10 -8.99 22.16
CA LYS A 326 4.93 -8.34 21.15
C LYS A 326 5.89 -9.37 20.53
N TYR A 327 5.96 -9.40 19.20
CA TYR A 327 6.94 -10.22 18.51
C TYR A 327 8.36 -9.69 18.76
N ASP A 328 9.25 -10.59 19.16
CA ASP A 328 10.67 -10.33 19.32
C ASP A 328 11.45 -11.08 18.24
N GLU A 329 12.17 -10.36 17.38
CA GLU A 329 13.00 -10.95 16.31
C GLU A 329 14.14 -11.82 16.86
N GLY A 330 14.59 -11.57 18.09
CA GLY A 330 15.60 -12.37 18.78
C GLY A 330 15.06 -13.70 19.33
N GLN A 331 13.73 -13.87 19.40
CA GLN A 331 13.12 -15.07 19.94
C GLN A 331 13.19 -16.22 18.92
N LYS A 332 14.13 -17.15 19.14
CA LYS A 332 14.29 -18.32 18.28
C LYS A 332 13.19 -19.36 18.53
N SER A 333 12.78 -20.08 17.48
CA SER A 333 11.82 -21.19 17.62
C SER A 333 12.41 -22.31 18.49
N LEU A 334 11.55 -23.07 19.17
CA LEU A 334 11.98 -24.22 19.98
C LEU A 334 12.84 -25.20 19.14
N ASP A 335 12.48 -25.38 17.87
CA ASP A 335 13.20 -26.23 16.91
C ASP A 335 14.65 -25.79 16.66
N SER A 336 14.96 -24.50 16.85
CA SER A 336 16.34 -24.01 16.73
C SER A 336 17.24 -24.49 17.88
N PHE A 337 16.64 -24.87 19.02
CA PHE A 337 17.35 -25.45 20.17
C PHE A 337 17.56 -26.97 20.01
N PHE A 338 16.72 -27.63 19.20
CA PHE A 338 16.86 -29.05 18.90
C PHE A 338 17.65 -29.23 17.59
N LYS A 339 18.94 -29.58 17.70
CA LYS A 339 19.74 -29.97 16.53
C LYS A 339 19.00 -31.06 15.74
N ARG A 340 18.76 -30.84 14.44
CA ARG A 340 18.29 -31.89 13.52
C ARG A 340 19.21 -33.10 13.71
N ALA A 341 18.66 -34.22 14.17
CA ALA A 341 19.36 -35.49 14.15
C ALA A 341 19.80 -35.74 12.69
N LYS A 342 21.11 -35.86 12.46
CA LYS A 342 21.64 -36.26 11.16
C LYS A 342 21.03 -37.63 10.84
N LYS A 343 20.26 -37.70 9.76
CA LYS A 343 19.91 -38.97 9.11
C LYS A 343 21.03 -39.36 8.17
#